data_AF-A0A554S8R1-F1
#
_entry.id   AF-A0A554S8R1-F1
#
_cell.length_a   1.000
_cell.length_b   1.000
_cell.length_c   1.000
_cell.angle_alpha   90.00
_cell.angle_beta   90.00
_cell.angle_gamma   90.00
#
_symmetry.space_group_name_H-M   'P 1'
#
loop_
_entity.id
_entity.type
_entity.pdbx_description
1 polymer ?
#
loop_
_entity_poly.entity_id
_entity_poly.type
_entity_poly.pdbx_seq_one_letter_code
_entity_poly.pdbx_strand_id
1 'polypeptide(L)'
;MISLALRTFADRWQLFVGTVLAVTAGVAIVHAGMTIILGVEGAVPPSGSTPAEAEAFQQAASGASTLTGMTVMLGAFLTIFVVGSTFNFAVDQRRGDLAILRLGGVTSRQVCRLLLAEALITAVIGAAVGGLLGVALTGVQSRILASLGTFPEELATPVRPAILVLDLVVAGVVCLAGAWGGARRATAISPLDALRRTHDTQRVMTVRRWIVAAVAVALTAVQTYFSATTGGMLIPLLLGLGIVITASVAMSRLSPLLVPAVALVLMPWARRSPVADLAVANLRDAIRRTASCAAPMIVLVSLVMGLQGILDTQTEASATEATQLLDADLVAQGEDLDLEAVDAIDGIALAAPETVVPLAIRLTSGGMTTNGPGTVVAVDPEAFGATHRQRPDSGDVAEFGPDGVVFGPGLDSTMIRGHYDEIALEVDGETVSLREAARMGRPWPGATASISTARSCRPRCSTGRPPFSSSWSPARTPGSSGSGSPRRERRTC
;
A
#
# COMPACT_ATOMS: atom_id res chain seq x y z
N MET A 1 7.76 27.52 -33.85
CA MET A 1 8.32 26.74 -32.72
C MET A 1 7.69 25.36 -32.62
N ILE A 2 6.36 25.25 -32.53
CA ILE A 2 5.66 23.93 -32.48
C ILE A 2 5.93 23.08 -33.73
N SER A 3 5.89 23.67 -34.93
CA SER A 3 6.24 22.95 -36.18
C SER A 3 7.67 22.41 -36.18
N LEU A 4 8.60 23.14 -35.58
CA LEU A 4 10.01 22.76 -35.47
C LEU A 4 10.20 21.67 -34.40
N ALA A 5 9.46 21.75 -33.29
CA ALA A 5 9.40 20.70 -32.27
C ALA A 5 8.83 19.39 -32.84
N LEU A 6 7.74 19.46 -33.62
CA LEU A 6 7.14 18.29 -34.28
C LEU A 6 8.11 17.61 -35.24
N ARG A 7 8.80 18.37 -36.09
CA ARG A 7 9.84 17.81 -36.98
C ARG A 7 10.97 17.16 -36.19
N THR A 8 11.43 17.82 -35.13
CA THR A 8 12.51 17.28 -34.30
C THR A 8 12.10 16.00 -33.56
N PHE A 9 10.85 15.94 -33.09
CA PHE A 9 10.27 14.75 -32.48
C PHE A 9 10.16 13.60 -33.48
N ALA A 10 9.72 13.87 -34.71
CA ALA A 10 9.62 12.86 -35.76
C ALA A 10 11.00 12.32 -36.16
N ASP A 11 11.97 13.20 -36.39
CA ASP A 11 13.32 12.81 -36.82
C ASP A 11 14.09 12.05 -35.73
N ARG A 12 13.78 12.28 -34.44
CA ARG A 12 14.52 11.72 -33.30
C ARG A 12 13.63 11.07 -32.25
N TRP A 13 12.58 10.40 -32.71
CA TRP A 13 11.59 9.76 -31.83
C TRP A 13 12.23 8.80 -30.81
N GLN A 14 13.33 8.13 -31.18
CA GLN A 14 14.10 7.22 -30.32
C GLN A 14 14.53 7.85 -28.98
N LEU A 15 14.82 9.15 -28.95
CA LEU A 15 15.20 9.86 -27.72
C LEU A 15 14.02 10.09 -26.77
N PHE A 16 12.80 10.06 -27.31
CA PHE A 16 11.57 10.34 -26.57
C PHE A 16 10.80 9.08 -26.19
N VAL A 17 11.10 7.92 -26.79
CA VAL A 17 10.42 6.63 -26.49
C VAL A 17 10.35 6.37 -25.00
N GLY A 18 11.48 6.47 -24.28
CA GLY A 18 11.52 6.21 -22.84
C GLY A 18 10.62 7.16 -22.05
N THR A 19 10.55 8.43 -22.44
CA THR A 19 9.69 9.42 -21.78
C THR A 19 8.22 9.21 -22.12
N VAL A 20 7.88 8.93 -23.38
CA VAL A 20 6.51 8.62 -23.80
C VAL A 20 6.00 7.39 -23.04
N LEU A 21 6.79 6.32 -22.97
CA LEU A 21 6.43 5.10 -22.23
C LEU A 21 6.24 5.38 -20.73
N ALA A 22 7.15 6.15 -20.12
CA ALA A 22 7.03 6.51 -18.70
C ALA A 22 5.77 7.33 -18.41
N VAL A 23 5.46 8.33 -19.25
CA VAL A 23 4.23 9.12 -19.12
C VAL A 23 3.00 8.25 -19.35
N THR A 24 3.02 7.38 -20.37
CA THR A 24 1.90 6.49 -20.71
C THR A 24 1.57 5.55 -19.55
N ALA A 25 2.58 4.86 -19.01
CA ALA A 25 2.40 3.96 -17.87
C ALA A 25 1.96 4.72 -16.61
N GLY A 26 2.58 5.88 -16.35
CA GLY A 26 2.23 6.73 -15.22
C GLY A 26 0.79 7.21 -15.24
N VAL A 27 0.35 7.75 -16.38
CA VAL A 27 -1.02 8.19 -16.59
C VAL A 27 -1.98 7.02 -16.47
N ALA A 28 -1.68 5.86 -17.06
CA ALA A 28 -2.55 4.68 -16.96
C ALA A 28 -2.78 4.23 -15.51
N ILE A 29 -1.71 4.16 -14.71
CA ILE A 29 -1.77 3.76 -13.29
C ILE A 29 -2.56 4.79 -12.47
N VAL A 30 -2.25 6.08 -12.65
CA VAL A 30 -2.92 7.16 -11.90
C VAL A 30 -4.39 7.28 -12.30
N HIS A 31 -4.72 7.14 -13.59
CA HIS A 31 -6.09 7.14 -14.10
C HIS A 31 -6.91 6.01 -13.50
N ALA A 32 -6.39 4.78 -13.56
CA ALA A 32 -7.07 3.61 -13.03
C ALA A 32 -7.34 3.76 -11.53
N GLY A 33 -6.33 4.19 -10.78
CA GLY A 33 -6.48 4.37 -9.35
C GLY A 33 -7.41 5.52 -8.96
N MET A 34 -7.33 6.66 -9.64
CA MET A 34 -8.24 7.78 -9.37
C MET A 34 -9.70 7.43 -9.70
N THR A 35 -9.93 6.66 -10.77
CA THR A 35 -11.27 6.19 -11.15
C THR A 35 -11.86 5.26 -10.09
N ILE A 36 -11.04 4.38 -9.51
CA ILE A 36 -11.45 3.49 -8.42
C ILE A 36 -11.74 4.29 -7.15
N ILE A 37 -10.87 5.21 -6.75
CA ILE A 37 -11.06 6.05 -5.54
C ILE A 37 -12.35 6.86 -5.64
N LEU A 38 -12.59 7.53 -6.78
CA LEU A 38 -13.82 8.28 -7.01
C LEU A 38 -15.07 7.38 -7.12
N GLY A 39 -14.90 6.14 -7.58
CA GLY A 39 -15.96 5.13 -7.59
C GLY A 39 -16.36 4.73 -6.17
N VAL A 40 -15.37 4.54 -5.30
CA VAL A 40 -15.57 4.25 -3.87
C VAL A 40 -16.23 5.41 -3.13
N GLU A 41 -15.79 6.66 -3.35
CA GLU A 41 -16.39 7.82 -2.67
C GLU A 41 -17.88 8.03 -3.03
N GLY A 42 -18.29 7.61 -4.23
CA GLY A 42 -19.68 7.67 -4.68
C GLY A 42 -20.49 6.40 -4.38
N ALA A 43 -19.90 5.42 -3.72
CA ALA A 43 -20.50 4.12 -3.47
C ALA A 43 -21.56 4.20 -2.37
N VAL A 44 -22.77 3.76 -2.67
CA VAL A 44 -23.86 3.63 -1.70
C VAL A 44 -24.14 2.13 -1.53
N PRO A 45 -24.30 1.63 -0.30
CA PRO A 45 -24.64 0.22 -0.08
C PRO A 45 -25.97 -0.14 -0.77
N PRO A 46 -26.14 -1.39 -1.24
CA PRO A 46 -27.36 -1.84 -1.90
C PRO A 46 -28.63 -1.55 -1.08
N SER A 47 -29.69 -1.09 -1.72
CA SER A 47 -30.97 -0.82 -1.05
C SER A 47 -31.58 -2.09 -0.47
N GLY A 48 -31.75 -2.14 0.85
CA GLY A 48 -32.25 -3.31 1.59
C GLY A 48 -31.17 -4.11 2.31
N SER A 49 -29.91 -3.67 2.26
CA SER A 49 -28.82 -4.28 3.03
C SER A 49 -29.05 -4.15 4.54
N THR A 50 -28.67 -5.17 5.29
CA THR A 50 -28.59 -5.06 6.76
C THR A 50 -27.52 -4.03 7.16
N PRO A 51 -27.59 -3.44 8.38
CA PRO A 51 -26.52 -2.56 8.87
C PRO A 51 -25.13 -3.20 8.80
N ALA A 52 -25.03 -4.50 9.09
CA ALA A 52 -23.78 -5.27 9.02
C ALA A 52 -23.22 -5.37 7.59
N GLU A 53 -24.07 -5.63 6.59
CA GLU A 53 -23.67 -5.68 5.17
C GLU A 53 -23.21 -4.30 4.66
N ALA A 54 -23.86 -3.23 5.10
CA ALA A 54 -23.50 -1.87 4.73
C ALA A 54 -22.11 -1.47 5.28
N GLU A 55 -21.80 -1.89 6.51
CA GLU A 55 -20.49 -1.66 7.13
C GLU A 55 -19.39 -2.51 6.49
N ALA A 56 -19.65 -3.80 6.22
CA ALA A 56 -18.71 -4.66 5.51
C ALA A 56 -18.37 -4.09 4.12
N PHE A 57 -19.38 -3.57 3.41
CA PHE A 57 -19.19 -2.86 2.15
C PHE A 57 -18.30 -1.62 2.29
N GLN A 58 -18.55 -0.79 3.30
CA GLN A 58 -17.75 0.41 3.58
C GLN A 58 -16.30 0.04 3.95
N GLN A 59 -16.11 -1.00 4.74
CA GLN A 59 -14.78 -1.47 5.14
C GLN A 59 -13.99 -1.99 3.94
N ALA A 60 -14.59 -2.84 3.09
CA ALA A 60 -13.98 -3.29 1.85
C ALA A 60 -13.60 -2.09 0.96
N ALA A 61 -14.55 -1.17 0.74
CA ALA A 61 -14.34 0.02 -0.08
C ALA A 61 -13.19 0.91 0.47
N SER A 62 -13.09 1.08 1.79
CA SER A 62 -11.99 1.81 2.44
C SER A 62 -10.63 1.12 2.29
N GLY A 63 -10.60 -0.22 2.30
CA GLY A 63 -9.40 -1.01 2.03
C GLY A 63 -8.94 -0.85 0.58
N ALA A 64 -9.87 -0.95 -0.37
CA ALA A 64 -9.62 -0.72 -1.79
C ALA A 64 -9.09 0.70 -2.06
N SER A 65 -9.69 1.73 -1.47
CA SER A 65 -9.23 3.11 -1.65
C SER A 65 -7.82 3.33 -1.07
N THR A 66 -7.50 2.68 0.05
CA THR A 66 -6.17 2.74 0.67
C THR A 66 -5.10 2.08 -0.21
N LEU A 67 -5.30 0.83 -0.63
CA LEU A 67 -4.37 0.09 -1.50
C LEU A 67 -4.18 0.79 -2.86
N THR A 68 -5.28 1.30 -3.41
CA THR A 68 -5.26 2.07 -4.65
C THR A 68 -4.52 3.39 -4.48
N GLY A 69 -4.75 4.10 -3.37
CA GLY A 69 -4.04 5.34 -3.03
C GLY A 69 -2.53 5.14 -2.95
N MET A 70 -2.07 4.05 -2.32
CA MET A 70 -0.65 3.68 -2.28
C MET A 70 -0.09 3.44 -3.69
N THR A 71 -0.83 2.73 -4.54
CA THR A 71 -0.45 2.45 -5.93
C THR A 71 -0.34 3.74 -6.75
N VAL A 72 -1.30 4.66 -6.61
CA VAL A 72 -1.29 5.98 -7.26
C VAL A 72 -0.09 6.80 -6.80
N MET A 73 0.19 6.81 -5.50
CA MET A 73 1.32 7.56 -4.93
C MET A 73 2.66 7.05 -5.47
N LEU A 74 2.87 5.73 -5.47
CA LEU A 74 4.06 5.10 -6.02
C LEU A 74 4.20 5.35 -7.53
N GLY A 75 3.13 5.13 -8.28
CA GLY A 75 3.10 5.33 -9.73
C GLY A 75 3.40 6.78 -10.11
N ALA A 76 2.80 7.75 -9.42
CA ALA A 76 3.07 9.16 -9.62
C ALA A 76 4.54 9.52 -9.32
N PHE A 77 5.08 9.06 -8.18
CA PHE A 77 6.47 9.28 -7.82
C PHE A 77 7.43 8.73 -8.88
N LEU A 78 7.25 7.47 -9.29
CA LEU A 78 8.05 6.83 -10.32
C LEU A 78 7.99 7.60 -11.64
N THR A 79 6.79 8.00 -12.05
CA THR A 79 6.57 8.75 -13.29
C THR A 79 7.33 10.08 -13.27
N ILE A 80 7.16 10.87 -12.21
CA ILE A 80 7.86 12.16 -12.05
C ILE A 80 9.37 11.96 -12.08
N PHE A 81 9.87 10.94 -11.37
CA PHE A 81 11.29 10.65 -11.28
C PHE A 81 11.87 10.25 -12.65
N VAL A 82 11.25 9.28 -13.32
CA VAL A 82 11.70 8.75 -14.61
C VAL A 82 11.61 9.83 -15.67
N VAL A 83 10.47 10.51 -15.81
CA VAL A 83 10.29 11.59 -16.79
C VAL A 83 11.32 12.71 -16.61
N GLY A 84 11.57 13.12 -15.37
CA GLY A 84 12.62 14.10 -15.09
C GLY A 84 14.01 13.62 -15.49
N SER A 85 14.33 12.35 -15.24
CA SER A 85 15.62 11.76 -15.61
C SER A 85 15.81 11.61 -17.12
N THR A 86 14.78 11.17 -17.84
CA THR A 86 14.82 10.91 -19.28
C THR A 86 14.86 12.21 -20.07
N PHE A 87 14.10 13.25 -19.69
CA PHE A 87 14.23 14.56 -20.32
C PHE A 87 15.60 15.17 -20.12
N ASN A 88 16.17 15.04 -18.92
CA ASN A 88 17.51 15.54 -18.65
C ASN A 88 18.56 14.84 -19.52
N PHE A 89 18.41 13.52 -19.71
CA PHE A 89 19.25 12.74 -20.59
C PHE A 89 19.07 13.11 -22.07
N ALA A 90 17.85 13.20 -22.57
CA ALA A 90 17.55 13.57 -23.96
C ALA A 90 18.08 14.97 -24.31
N VAL A 91 17.96 15.92 -23.38
CA VAL A 91 18.53 17.26 -23.53
C VAL A 91 20.06 17.22 -23.51
N ASP A 92 20.67 16.37 -22.68
CA ASP A 92 22.13 16.19 -22.62
C ASP A 92 22.69 15.69 -23.96
N GLN A 93 22.05 14.68 -24.55
CA GLN A 93 22.47 14.13 -25.84
C GLN A 93 22.40 15.14 -26.99
N ARG A 94 21.52 16.13 -26.91
CA ARG A 94 21.32 17.16 -27.94
C ARG A 94 22.10 18.45 -27.68
N ARG A 95 22.95 18.51 -26.65
CA ARG A 95 23.67 19.74 -26.29
C ARG A 95 24.49 20.33 -27.44
N GLY A 96 25.15 19.49 -28.23
CA GLY A 96 25.92 19.93 -29.41
C GLY A 96 25.05 20.59 -30.48
N ASP A 97 23.94 19.96 -30.82
CA ASP A 97 22.99 20.47 -31.82
C ASP A 97 22.37 21.80 -31.37
N LEU A 98 22.01 21.91 -30.08
CA LEU A 98 21.50 23.15 -29.49
C LEU A 98 22.56 24.26 -29.46
N ALA A 99 23.84 23.91 -29.30
CA ALA A 99 24.93 24.88 -29.37
C ALA A 99 25.11 25.44 -30.78
N ILE A 100 25.04 24.58 -31.81
CA ILE A 100 25.12 24.99 -33.22
C ILE A 100 23.97 25.96 -33.57
N LEU A 101 22.74 25.65 -33.14
CA LEU A 101 21.59 26.55 -33.33
C LEU A 101 21.82 27.92 -32.67
N ARG A 102 22.42 27.95 -31.48
CA ARG A 102 22.74 29.20 -30.77
C ARG A 102 23.85 30.00 -31.43
N LEU A 103 24.82 29.34 -32.06
CA LEU A 103 25.83 30.01 -32.89
C LEU A 103 25.20 30.63 -34.15
N GLY A 104 24.14 30.01 -34.68
CA GLY A 104 23.30 30.57 -35.74
C GLY A 104 22.37 31.71 -35.31
N GLY A 105 22.48 32.22 -34.08
CA GLY A 105 21.71 33.38 -33.59
C GLY A 105 20.44 33.05 -32.80
N VAL A 106 20.14 31.77 -32.55
CA VAL A 106 18.96 31.39 -31.73
C VAL A 106 19.19 31.77 -30.26
N THR A 107 18.24 32.48 -29.67
CA THR A 107 18.32 32.91 -28.26
C THR A 107 18.05 31.76 -27.29
N SER A 108 18.62 31.82 -26.08
CA SER A 108 18.36 30.85 -25.00
C SER A 108 16.87 30.67 -24.67
N ARG A 109 16.07 31.75 -24.78
CA ARG A 109 14.61 31.70 -24.57
C ARG A 109 13.89 30.93 -25.70
N GLN A 110 14.38 31.00 -26.93
CA GLN A 110 13.84 30.21 -28.04
C GLN A 110 14.19 28.73 -27.87
N VAL A 111 15.41 28.40 -27.45
CA VAL A 111 15.79 27.02 -27.14
C VAL A 111 14.96 26.44 -25.99
N CYS A 112 14.76 27.19 -24.90
CA CYS A 112 13.93 26.74 -23.79
C CYS A 112 12.47 26.48 -24.24
N ARG A 113 11.89 27.39 -25.03
CA ARG A 113 10.53 27.20 -25.59
C ARG A 113 10.44 26.00 -26.53
N LEU A 114 11.50 25.70 -27.29
CA LEU A 114 11.55 24.51 -28.14
C LEU A 114 11.46 23.23 -27.30
N LEU A 115 12.30 23.12 -26.26
CA LEU A 115 12.34 21.94 -25.39
C LEU A 115 11.04 21.76 -24.60
N LEU A 116 10.42 22.85 -24.14
CA LEU A 116 9.11 22.79 -23.48
C LEU A 116 8.00 22.39 -24.45
N ALA A 117 8.07 22.81 -25.71
CA ALA A 117 7.11 22.37 -26.73
C ALA A 117 7.26 20.87 -27.05
N GLU A 118 8.49 20.35 -27.12
CA GLU A 118 8.73 18.89 -27.27
C GLU A 118 8.19 18.11 -26.06
N ALA A 119 8.35 18.65 -24.85
CA ALA A 119 7.80 18.06 -23.63
C ALA A 119 6.27 18.06 -23.64
N LEU A 120 5.64 19.12 -24.14
CA LEU A 120 4.19 19.20 -24.27
C LEU A 120 3.64 18.20 -25.30
N ILE A 121 4.32 18.02 -26.44
CA ILE A 121 3.95 16.99 -27.44
C ILE A 121 4.02 15.60 -26.80
N THR A 122 5.10 15.32 -26.06
CA THR A 122 5.28 14.06 -25.32
C THR A 122 4.19 13.84 -24.29
N ALA A 123 3.80 14.89 -23.56
CA ALA A 123 2.71 14.85 -22.58
C ALA A 123 1.36 14.54 -23.23
N VAL A 124 1.04 15.17 -24.36
CA VAL A 124 -0.22 14.94 -25.08
C VAL A 124 -0.30 13.50 -25.59
N ILE A 125 0.78 13.01 -26.24
CA ILE A 125 0.83 11.64 -26.75
C ILE A 125 0.73 10.64 -25.58
N GLY A 126 1.53 10.84 -24.54
CA GLY A 126 1.55 9.95 -23.37
C GLY A 126 0.24 9.96 -22.59
N ALA A 127 -0.41 11.12 -22.44
CA ALA A 127 -1.71 11.22 -21.78
C ALA A 127 -2.84 10.60 -22.61
N ALA A 128 -2.82 10.78 -23.93
CA ALA A 128 -3.83 10.18 -24.81
C ALA A 128 -3.75 8.65 -24.78
N VAL A 129 -2.55 8.09 -24.98
CA VAL A 129 -2.36 6.63 -24.94
C VAL A 129 -2.52 6.10 -23.51
N GLY A 130 -1.99 6.81 -22.53
CA GLY A 130 -2.04 6.44 -21.11
C GLY A 130 -3.46 6.47 -20.56
N GLY A 131 -4.29 7.44 -20.92
CA GLY A 131 -5.70 7.49 -20.52
C GLY A 131 -6.50 6.33 -21.12
N LEU A 132 -6.29 6.01 -22.41
CA LEU A 132 -6.93 4.85 -23.04
C LEU A 132 -6.52 3.53 -22.37
N LEU A 133 -5.23 3.35 -22.09
CA LEU A 133 -4.73 2.20 -21.34
C LEU A 133 -5.22 2.19 -19.89
N GLY A 134 -5.36 3.38 -19.28
CA GLY A 134 -5.87 3.56 -17.93
C GLY A 134 -7.31 3.06 -17.81
N VAL A 135 -8.17 3.36 -18.77
CA VAL A 135 -9.54 2.81 -18.81
C VAL A 135 -9.56 1.28 -18.84
N ALA A 136 -8.70 0.68 -19.67
CA ALA A 136 -8.57 -0.79 -19.71
C ALA A 136 -7.99 -1.34 -18.39
N LEU A 137 -7.03 -0.64 -17.80
CA LEU A 137 -6.37 -1.01 -16.56
C LEU A 137 -7.33 -0.92 -15.35
N THR A 138 -8.27 0.02 -15.34
CA THR A 138 -9.33 0.12 -14.32
C THR A 138 -10.09 -1.21 -14.17
N GLY A 139 -10.46 -1.84 -15.28
CA GLY A 139 -11.19 -3.11 -15.28
C GLY A 139 -10.34 -4.31 -14.82
N VAL A 140 -9.02 -4.26 -15.05
CA VAL A 140 -8.10 -5.29 -14.54
C VAL A 140 -7.88 -5.08 -13.04
N GLN A 141 -7.65 -3.85 -12.61
CA GLN A 141 -7.40 -3.50 -11.22
C GLN A 141 -8.63 -3.77 -10.36
N SER A 142 -9.85 -3.46 -10.81
CA SER A 142 -11.07 -3.77 -10.07
C SER A 142 -11.23 -5.27 -9.84
N ARG A 143 -10.93 -6.12 -10.85
CA ARG A 143 -10.97 -7.58 -10.70
C ARG A 143 -9.93 -8.10 -9.71
N ILE A 144 -8.73 -7.52 -9.72
CA ILE A 144 -7.69 -7.88 -8.75
C ILE A 144 -8.16 -7.51 -7.34
N LEU A 145 -8.68 -6.31 -7.14
CA LEU A 145 -9.18 -5.89 -5.82
C LEU A 145 -10.40 -6.72 -5.36
N ALA A 146 -11.28 -7.11 -6.29
CA ALA A 146 -12.40 -8.01 -6.02
C ALA A 146 -11.91 -9.41 -5.59
N SER A 147 -10.89 -9.96 -6.27
CA SER A 147 -10.27 -11.24 -5.88
C SER A 147 -9.57 -11.20 -4.52
N LEU A 148 -9.27 -10.00 -4.01
CA LEU A 148 -8.70 -9.78 -2.67
C LEU A 148 -9.79 -9.55 -1.61
N GLY A 149 -11.08 -9.65 -1.94
CA GLY A 149 -12.19 -9.37 -1.02
C GLY A 149 -12.37 -7.89 -0.66
N THR A 150 -11.65 -6.99 -1.33
CA THR A 150 -11.62 -5.55 -1.01
C THR A 150 -12.52 -4.70 -1.91
N PHE A 151 -13.15 -5.27 -2.94
CA PHE A 151 -13.95 -4.49 -3.87
C PHE A 151 -15.21 -5.25 -4.30
N PRO A 152 -16.41 -4.72 -3.98
CA PRO A 152 -17.68 -5.25 -4.47
C PRO A 152 -17.69 -5.29 -6.00
N GLU A 153 -17.98 -6.46 -6.59
CA GLU A 153 -17.98 -6.64 -8.06
C GLU A 153 -18.98 -5.71 -8.79
N GLU A 154 -19.99 -5.22 -8.07
CA GLU A 154 -21.09 -4.39 -8.60
C GLU A 154 -20.78 -2.89 -8.66
N LEU A 155 -19.61 -2.45 -8.19
CA LEU A 155 -19.24 -1.04 -8.21
C LEU A 155 -18.95 -0.56 -9.64
N ALA A 156 -19.92 0.15 -10.20
CA ALA A 156 -19.74 0.87 -11.45
C ALA A 156 -18.57 1.85 -11.30
N THR A 157 -17.55 1.70 -12.15
CA THR A 157 -16.43 2.64 -12.30
C THR A 157 -16.64 3.47 -13.57
N PRO A 158 -17.59 4.43 -13.58
CA PRO A 158 -17.87 5.21 -14.77
C PRO A 158 -16.67 6.08 -15.14
N VAL A 159 -16.19 5.93 -16.38
CA VAL A 159 -15.15 6.79 -16.93
C VAL A 159 -15.70 8.21 -17.05
N ARG A 160 -15.25 9.10 -16.15
CA ARG A 160 -15.64 10.50 -16.18
C ARG A 160 -14.71 11.28 -17.13
N PRO A 161 -15.23 12.08 -18.08
CA PRO A 161 -14.39 12.88 -18.97
C PRO A 161 -13.50 13.89 -18.21
N ALA A 162 -13.91 14.29 -17.00
CA ALA A 162 -13.10 15.10 -16.10
C ALA A 162 -11.75 14.44 -15.74
N ILE A 163 -11.70 13.11 -15.62
CA ILE A 163 -10.46 12.37 -15.29
C ILE A 163 -9.49 12.43 -16.47
N LEU A 164 -9.99 12.28 -17.71
CA LEU A 164 -9.15 12.41 -18.91
C LEU A 164 -8.55 13.81 -19.06
N VAL A 165 -9.30 14.85 -18.68
CA VAL A 165 -8.77 16.23 -18.64
C VAL A 165 -7.71 16.36 -17.55
N LEU A 166 -7.95 15.77 -16.38
CA LEU A 166 -6.97 15.76 -15.28
C LEU A 166 -5.68 15.06 -15.69
N ASP A 167 -5.75 13.91 -16.36
CA ASP A 167 -4.60 13.18 -16.86
C ASP A 167 -3.74 14.04 -17.79
N LEU A 168 -4.37 14.75 -18.72
CA LEU A 168 -3.70 15.64 -19.65
C LEU A 168 -3.00 16.79 -18.91
N VAL A 169 -3.68 17.40 -17.93
CA VAL A 169 -3.12 18.49 -17.12
C VAL A 169 -1.93 18.00 -16.29
N VAL A 170 -2.08 16.87 -15.59
CA VAL A 170 -1.03 16.30 -14.73
C VAL A 170 0.17 15.86 -15.57
N ALA A 171 -0.05 15.14 -16.67
CA ALA A 171 1.02 14.76 -17.59
C ALA A 171 1.76 15.98 -18.15
N GLY A 172 1.02 17.04 -18.51
CA GLY A 172 1.57 18.31 -18.94
C GLY A 172 2.47 18.94 -17.87
N VAL A 173 1.97 19.06 -16.63
CA VAL A 173 2.73 19.62 -15.51
C VAL A 173 4.01 18.81 -15.25
N VAL A 174 3.91 17.48 -15.19
CA VAL A 174 5.05 16.60 -14.92
C VAL A 174 6.10 16.70 -16.03
N CYS A 175 5.68 16.66 -17.31
CA CYS A 175 6.60 16.78 -18.44
C CYS A 175 7.27 18.15 -18.51
N LEU A 176 6.50 19.22 -18.31
CA LEU A 176 7.04 20.59 -18.30
C LEU A 176 8.02 20.78 -17.14
N ALA A 177 7.69 20.32 -15.94
CA ALA A 177 8.57 20.39 -14.78
C ALA A 177 9.87 19.58 -15.00
N GLY A 178 9.75 18.37 -15.55
CA GLY A 178 10.89 17.52 -15.89
C GLY A 178 11.81 18.16 -16.93
N ALA A 179 11.24 18.68 -18.01
CA ALA A 179 11.98 19.32 -19.10
C ALA A 179 12.60 20.67 -18.69
N TRP A 180 11.94 21.45 -17.83
CA TRP A 180 12.39 22.76 -17.39
C TRP A 180 13.78 22.74 -16.74
N GLY A 181 14.03 21.75 -15.88
CA GLY A 181 15.33 21.57 -15.22
C GLY A 181 16.46 21.25 -16.21
N GLY A 182 16.18 20.46 -17.25
CA GLY A 182 17.10 20.15 -18.34
C GLY A 182 17.35 21.37 -19.24
N ALA A 183 16.27 22.02 -19.66
CA ALA A 183 16.29 23.17 -20.54
C ALA A 183 17.11 24.34 -19.97
N ARG A 184 16.86 24.71 -18.70
CA ARG A 184 17.63 25.76 -18.03
C ARG A 184 19.14 25.47 -18.03
N ARG A 185 19.53 24.23 -17.69
CA ARG A 185 20.93 23.82 -17.66
C ARG A 185 21.57 23.85 -19.05
N ALA A 186 20.88 23.38 -20.07
CA ALA A 186 21.38 23.42 -21.45
C ALA A 186 21.59 24.86 -21.94
N THR A 187 20.71 25.78 -21.56
CA THR A 187 20.82 27.19 -21.97
C THR A 187 21.86 28.01 -21.20
N ALA A 188 22.26 27.55 -20.01
CA ALA A 188 23.24 28.23 -19.16
C ALA A 188 24.69 28.01 -19.62
N ILE A 189 24.97 26.92 -20.35
CA ILE A 189 26.31 26.59 -20.85
C ILE A 189 26.62 27.46 -22.08
N SER A 190 27.88 27.90 -22.22
CA SER A 190 28.36 28.63 -23.39
C SER A 190 28.32 27.74 -24.65
N PRO A 191 27.87 28.24 -25.81
CA PRO A 191 27.87 27.47 -27.05
C PRO A 191 29.26 26.95 -27.46
N LEU A 192 30.32 27.73 -27.19
CA LEU A 192 31.69 27.32 -27.51
C LEU A 192 32.19 26.20 -26.59
N ASP A 193 31.82 26.22 -25.31
CA ASP A 193 32.20 25.17 -24.35
C ASP A 193 31.49 23.85 -24.66
N ALA A 194 30.24 23.92 -25.11
CA ALA A 194 29.48 22.75 -25.53
C ALA A 194 30.11 22.05 -26.75
N LEU A 195 30.81 22.79 -27.63
CA LEU A 195 31.54 22.23 -28.77
C LEU A 195 32.96 21.80 -28.43
N ARG A 196 33.64 22.50 -27.51
CA ARG A 196 35.05 22.24 -27.18
C ARG A 196 35.29 20.91 -26.48
N ARG A 197 34.26 20.18 -26.04
CA ARG A 197 34.37 18.92 -25.25
C ARG A 197 35.47 19.01 -24.19
N THR A 198 35.74 20.21 -23.64
CA THR A 198 36.74 20.39 -22.61
C THR A 198 36.24 19.61 -21.40
N HIS A 199 37.02 18.62 -20.99
CA HIS A 199 36.82 17.88 -19.74
C HIS A 199 37.06 18.85 -18.59
N ASP A 200 36.11 19.74 -18.37
CA ASP A 200 36.12 20.64 -17.23
C ASP A 200 36.06 19.77 -15.97
N THR A 201 36.94 20.06 -15.01
CA THR A 201 37.06 19.38 -13.71
C THR A 201 35.84 19.71 -12.85
N GLN A 202 34.68 19.27 -13.31
CA GLN A 202 33.40 19.47 -12.65
C GLN A 202 33.45 18.70 -11.33
N ARG A 203 33.33 19.42 -10.20
CA ARG A 203 33.20 18.82 -8.88
C ARG A 203 32.12 17.73 -8.92
N VAL A 204 32.49 16.52 -8.48
CA VAL A 204 31.64 15.31 -8.52
C VAL A 204 30.29 15.54 -7.81
N MET A 205 30.26 16.42 -6.79
CA MET A 205 29.04 16.81 -6.09
C MET A 205 28.82 18.33 -6.02
N THR A 206 27.61 18.74 -6.38
CA THR A 206 27.08 20.10 -6.18
C THR A 206 26.46 20.22 -4.78
N VAL A 207 26.59 21.37 -4.11
CA VAL A 207 26.00 21.64 -2.78
C VAL A 207 24.50 21.29 -2.72
N ARG A 208 23.74 21.64 -3.75
CA ARG A 208 22.30 21.29 -3.83
C ARG A 208 22.04 19.77 -3.78
N ARG A 209 22.91 18.93 -4.34
CA ARG A 209 22.76 17.46 -4.28
C ARG A 209 23.01 16.95 -2.85
N TRP A 210 24.00 17.51 -2.16
CA TRP A 210 24.26 17.20 -0.74
C TRP A 210 23.07 17.52 0.13
N ILE A 211 22.51 18.73 -0.01
CA ILE A 211 21.35 19.16 0.78
C ILE A 211 20.17 18.19 0.56
N VAL A 212 19.84 17.87 -0.69
CA VAL A 212 18.73 16.96 -0.99
C VAL A 212 19.00 15.54 -0.46
N ALA A 213 20.24 15.04 -0.56
CA ALA A 213 20.60 13.73 -0.03
C ALA A 213 20.51 13.69 1.51
N ALA A 214 21.07 14.70 2.20
CA ALA A 214 21.04 14.79 3.65
C ALA A 214 19.60 14.91 4.18
N VAL A 215 18.76 15.73 3.54
CA VAL A 215 17.34 15.86 3.89
C VAL A 215 16.59 14.56 3.67
N ALA A 216 16.83 13.86 2.55
CA ALA A 216 16.19 12.57 2.29
C ALA A 216 16.58 11.50 3.32
N VAL A 217 17.86 11.43 3.70
CA VAL A 217 18.34 10.51 4.76
C VAL A 217 17.74 10.86 6.12
N ALA A 218 17.72 12.15 6.49
CA ALA A 218 17.13 12.60 7.74
C ALA A 218 15.63 12.28 7.79
N LEU A 219 14.90 12.52 6.70
CA LEU A 219 13.48 12.20 6.61
C LEU A 219 13.23 10.70 6.69
N THR A 220 14.08 9.87 6.06
CA THR A 220 14.02 8.41 6.19
C THR A 220 14.18 8.00 7.65
N ALA A 221 15.20 8.50 8.34
CA ALA A 221 15.47 8.18 9.74
C ALA A 221 14.32 8.62 10.67
N VAL A 222 13.74 9.80 10.43
CA VAL A 222 12.57 10.29 11.17
C VAL A 222 11.37 9.37 10.96
N GLN A 223 11.06 8.99 9.72
CA GLN A 223 9.95 8.08 9.43
C GLN A 223 10.16 6.69 10.03
N THR A 224 11.38 6.16 10.01
CA THR A 224 11.72 4.89 10.68
C THR A 224 11.52 4.98 12.19
N TYR A 225 11.94 6.09 12.81
CA TYR A 225 11.72 6.31 14.24
C TYR A 225 10.22 6.35 14.58
N PHE A 226 9.44 7.15 13.85
CA PHE A 226 7.99 7.23 14.06
C PHE A 226 7.29 5.89 13.79
N SER A 227 7.74 5.14 12.79
CA SER A 227 7.20 3.81 12.48
C SER A 227 7.45 2.83 13.64
N ALA A 228 8.62 2.91 14.29
CA ALA A 228 8.94 2.08 15.45
C ALA A 228 8.17 2.46 16.73
N THR A 229 7.71 3.71 16.85
CA THR A 229 7.01 4.21 18.06
C THR A 229 5.50 4.22 17.94
N THR A 230 4.94 4.10 16.73
CA THR A 230 3.50 4.19 16.49
C THR A 230 2.88 2.79 16.47
N GLY A 231 1.83 2.57 17.26
CA GLY A 231 1.06 1.32 17.22
C GLY A 231 0.05 1.26 16.06
N GLY A 232 -0.39 0.05 15.72
CA GLY A 232 -1.38 -0.22 14.66
C GLY A 232 -0.75 -0.57 13.29
N MET A 233 -1.54 -1.09 12.35
CA MET A 233 -1.03 -1.61 11.06
C MET A 233 -0.94 -0.54 9.96
N LEU A 234 -1.91 0.38 9.90
CA LEU A 234 -2.04 1.33 8.79
C LEU A 234 -0.94 2.41 8.77
N ILE A 235 -0.62 2.99 9.93
CA ILE A 235 0.35 4.09 10.01
C ILE A 235 1.78 3.61 9.68
N PRO A 236 2.28 2.49 10.26
CA PRO A 236 3.58 1.94 9.89
C PRO A 236 3.67 1.53 8.42
N LEU A 237 2.59 1.01 7.82
CA LEU A 237 2.55 0.67 6.41
C LEU A 237 2.69 1.91 5.51
N LEU A 238 1.95 2.98 5.80
CA LEU A 238 2.06 4.27 5.09
C LEU A 238 3.45 4.91 5.27
N LEU A 239 4.01 4.85 6.49
CA LEU A 239 5.37 5.31 6.76
C LEU A 239 6.41 4.45 6.04
N GLY A 240 6.22 3.13 5.96
CA GLY A 240 7.04 2.19 5.20
C GLY A 240 7.16 2.61 3.73
N LEU A 241 6.03 2.99 3.13
CA LEU A 241 6.00 3.50 1.75
C LEU A 241 6.83 4.79 1.60
N GLY A 242 6.68 5.72 2.55
CA GLY A 242 7.47 6.95 2.61
C GLY A 242 8.97 6.68 2.79
N ILE A 243 9.34 5.71 3.63
CA ILE A 243 10.72 5.28 3.89
C ILE A 243 11.34 4.79 2.58
N VAL A 244 10.64 3.93 1.84
CA VAL A 244 11.13 3.39 0.56
C VAL A 244 11.33 4.52 -0.45
N ILE A 245 10.38 5.45 -0.58
CA ILE A 245 10.52 6.60 -1.50
C ILE A 245 11.71 7.48 -1.12
N THR A 246 11.79 7.88 0.15
CA THR A 246 12.83 8.81 0.63
C THR A 246 14.22 8.18 0.61
N ALA A 247 14.35 6.90 0.96
CA ALA A 247 15.56 6.11 0.83
C ALA A 247 15.99 5.97 -0.64
N SER A 248 15.04 5.72 -1.55
CA SER A 248 15.30 5.64 -3.00
C SER A 248 15.85 6.97 -3.53
N VAL A 249 15.26 8.11 -3.12
CA VAL A 249 15.76 9.45 -3.47
C VAL A 249 17.15 9.69 -2.88
N ALA A 250 17.39 9.32 -1.62
CA ALA A 250 18.70 9.45 -0.98
C ALA A 250 19.78 8.69 -1.78
N MET A 251 19.53 7.42 -2.07
CA MET A 251 20.44 6.55 -2.82
C MET A 251 20.71 7.08 -4.23
N SER A 252 19.66 7.55 -4.91
CA SER A 252 19.78 8.16 -6.23
C SER A 252 20.62 9.44 -6.23
N ARG A 253 20.48 10.29 -5.21
CA ARG A 253 21.27 11.52 -5.07
C ARG A 253 22.71 11.27 -4.66
N LEU A 254 22.95 10.17 -3.93
CA LEU A 254 24.28 9.68 -3.55
C LEU A 254 24.97 8.89 -4.69
N SER A 255 24.28 8.60 -5.80
CA SER A 255 24.82 7.82 -6.93
C SER A 255 26.19 8.26 -7.47
N PRO A 256 26.56 9.57 -7.53
CA PRO A 256 27.90 9.97 -7.98
C PRO A 256 29.03 9.56 -7.02
N LEU A 257 28.69 9.23 -5.76
CA LEU A 257 29.62 8.67 -4.77
C LEU A 257 29.66 7.13 -4.84
N LEU A 258 28.54 6.50 -5.21
CA LEU A 258 28.46 5.04 -5.39
C LEU A 258 29.27 4.55 -6.59
N VAL A 259 29.27 5.28 -7.71
CA VAL A 259 30.03 4.88 -8.92
C VAL A 259 31.54 4.68 -8.63
N PRO A 260 32.26 5.61 -7.98
CA PRO A 260 33.67 5.39 -7.64
C PRO A 260 33.86 4.31 -6.56
N ALA A 261 32.91 4.15 -5.63
CA ALA A 261 32.95 3.05 -4.65
C ALA A 261 32.87 1.67 -5.33
N VAL A 262 31.93 1.50 -6.27
CA VAL A 262 31.82 0.27 -7.08
C VAL A 262 33.09 0.06 -7.92
N ALA A 263 33.63 1.12 -8.52
CA ALA A 263 34.89 1.06 -9.26
C ALA A 263 36.09 0.64 -8.39
N LEU A 264 36.10 0.99 -7.09
CA LEU A 264 37.11 0.54 -6.13
C LEU A 264 36.95 -0.95 -5.78
N VAL A 265 35.72 -1.44 -5.64
CA VAL A 265 35.44 -2.87 -5.39
C VAL A 265 35.84 -3.73 -6.59
N LEU A 266 35.60 -3.25 -7.81
CA LEU A 266 35.92 -3.99 -9.05
C LEU A 266 37.39 -3.91 -9.45
N MET A 267 38.15 -2.92 -8.95
CA MET A 267 39.56 -2.72 -9.27
C MET A 267 40.47 -3.98 -9.16
N PRO A 268 40.45 -4.75 -8.06
CA PRO A 268 41.31 -5.93 -7.92
C PRO A 268 41.05 -6.99 -8.99
N TRP A 269 39.82 -7.12 -9.47
CA TRP A 269 39.47 -8.01 -10.58
C TRP A 269 39.75 -7.38 -11.95
N ALA A 270 39.54 -6.08 -12.10
CA ALA A 270 39.74 -5.36 -13.33
C ALA A 270 41.20 -5.33 -13.78
N ARG A 271 42.15 -5.29 -12.83
CA ARG A 271 43.59 -5.34 -13.11
C ARG A 271 44.05 -6.64 -13.80
N ARG A 272 43.21 -7.68 -13.85
CA ARG A 272 43.53 -8.94 -14.55
C ARG A 272 43.32 -8.87 -16.06
N SER A 273 42.62 -7.87 -16.58
CA SER A 273 42.39 -7.71 -18.02
C SER A 273 42.48 -6.23 -18.43
N PRO A 274 43.23 -5.88 -19.48
CA PRO A 274 43.34 -4.49 -19.94
C PRO A 274 41.98 -3.90 -20.35
N VAL A 275 41.05 -4.73 -20.83
CA VAL A 275 39.68 -4.30 -21.17
C VAL A 275 38.89 -3.93 -19.91
N ALA A 276 39.04 -4.70 -18.84
CA ALA A 276 38.36 -4.44 -17.58
C ALA A 276 38.94 -3.21 -16.86
N ASP A 277 40.26 -3.01 -16.93
CA ASP A 277 40.92 -1.83 -16.39
C ASP A 277 40.47 -0.55 -17.12
N LEU A 278 40.43 -0.57 -18.45
CA LEU A 278 39.87 0.52 -19.26
C LEU A 278 38.39 0.79 -18.94
N ALA A 279 37.59 -0.24 -18.72
CA ALA A 279 36.18 -0.09 -18.34
C ALA A 279 36.03 0.60 -16.98
N VAL A 280 36.83 0.21 -15.98
CA VAL A 280 36.83 0.83 -14.64
C VAL A 280 37.37 2.27 -14.68
N ALA A 281 38.38 2.55 -15.51
CA ALA A 281 38.87 3.91 -15.74
C ALA A 281 37.78 4.80 -16.36
N ASN A 282 37.08 4.32 -17.39
CA ASN A 282 35.97 5.05 -18.01
C ASN A 282 34.81 5.32 -17.03
N LEU A 283 34.53 4.40 -16.10
CA LEU A 283 33.53 4.62 -15.04
C LEU A 283 33.94 5.77 -14.10
N ARG A 284 35.24 5.94 -13.83
CA ARG A 284 35.78 7.01 -12.97
C ARG A 284 35.84 8.37 -13.66
N ASP A 285 36.10 8.40 -14.96
CA ASP A 285 36.10 9.67 -15.71
C ASP A 285 34.68 10.14 -16.04
N ALA A 286 33.75 9.21 -16.28
CA ALA A 286 32.38 9.52 -16.64
C ALA A 286 31.38 9.45 -15.47
N ILE A 287 31.83 9.59 -14.21
CA ILE A 287 31.01 9.38 -12.98
C ILE A 287 29.61 10.00 -13.08
N ARG A 288 29.53 11.28 -13.45
CA ARG A 288 28.25 12.01 -13.48
C ARG A 288 27.31 11.52 -14.57
N ARG A 289 27.85 11.08 -15.71
CA ARG A 289 27.11 10.50 -16.84
C ARG A 289 26.57 9.12 -16.43
N THR A 290 27.44 8.27 -15.89
CA THR A 290 27.08 6.92 -15.42
C THR A 290 26.04 6.97 -14.31
N ALA A 291 26.24 7.84 -13.30
CA ALA A 291 25.30 8.04 -12.20
C ALA A 291 23.92 8.52 -12.68
N SER A 292 23.87 9.40 -13.70
CA SER A 292 22.60 9.87 -14.26
C SER A 292 21.83 8.79 -15.00
N CYS A 293 22.52 7.81 -15.61
CA CYS A 293 21.89 6.68 -16.28
C CYS A 293 21.44 5.60 -15.29
N ALA A 294 22.20 5.39 -14.22
CA ALA A 294 21.89 4.41 -13.19
C ALA A 294 20.78 4.88 -12.22
N ALA A 295 20.64 6.18 -11.98
CA ALA A 295 19.72 6.75 -10.99
C ALA A 295 18.26 6.25 -11.11
N PRO A 296 17.63 6.16 -12.30
CA PRO A 296 16.28 5.60 -12.45
C PRO A 296 16.21 4.12 -12.14
N MET A 297 17.23 3.34 -12.53
CA MET A 297 17.30 1.92 -12.22
C MET A 297 17.44 1.68 -10.71
N ILE A 298 18.27 2.49 -10.04
CA ILE A 298 18.45 2.43 -8.59
C ILE A 298 17.10 2.65 -7.90
N VAL A 299 16.39 3.73 -8.25
CA VAL A 299 15.08 4.06 -7.66
C VAL A 299 14.05 2.96 -7.93
N LEU A 300 14.02 2.43 -9.15
CA LEU A 300 13.06 1.40 -9.52
C LEU A 300 13.31 0.10 -8.75
N VAL A 301 14.57 -0.36 -8.70
CA VAL A 301 14.94 -1.59 -7.99
C VAL A 301 14.76 -1.43 -6.48
N SER A 302 15.16 -0.29 -5.91
CA SER A 302 14.98 -0.03 -4.48
C SER A 302 13.50 0.06 -4.09
N LEU A 303 12.65 0.60 -4.96
CA LEU A 303 11.22 0.67 -4.71
C LEU A 303 10.59 -0.73 -4.72
N VAL A 304 10.90 -1.55 -5.73
CA VAL A 304 10.38 -2.92 -5.85
C VAL A 304 10.84 -3.78 -4.68
N MET A 305 12.16 -3.80 -4.40
CA MET A 305 12.69 -4.58 -3.27
C MET A 305 12.22 -4.04 -1.91
N GLY A 306 12.10 -2.72 -1.76
CA GLY A 306 11.62 -2.09 -0.54
C GLY A 306 10.16 -2.45 -0.26
N LEU A 307 9.31 -2.41 -1.28
CA LEU A 307 7.91 -2.80 -1.14
C LEU A 307 7.77 -4.29 -0.84
N GLN A 308 8.52 -5.15 -1.55
CA GLN A 308 8.54 -6.60 -1.25
C GLN A 308 9.02 -6.87 0.17
N GLY A 309 10.10 -6.23 0.62
CA GLY A 309 10.59 -6.37 1.99
C GLY A 309 9.56 -5.95 3.04
N ILE A 310 8.78 -4.90 2.79
CA ILE A 310 7.68 -4.50 3.68
C ILE A 310 6.62 -5.61 3.75
N LEU A 311 6.20 -6.17 2.61
CA LEU A 311 5.17 -7.20 2.58
C LEU A 311 5.65 -8.48 3.26
N ASP A 312 6.86 -8.94 2.95
CA ASP A 312 7.45 -10.15 3.52
C ASP A 312 7.59 -10.02 5.04
N THR A 313 8.21 -8.93 5.51
CA THR A 313 8.37 -8.68 6.96
C THR A 313 7.04 -8.53 7.67
N GLN A 314 6.02 -7.93 7.05
CA GLN A 314 4.70 -7.84 7.64
C GLN A 314 4.04 -9.22 7.80
N THR A 315 4.10 -10.07 6.77
CA THR A 315 3.53 -11.42 6.84
C THR A 315 4.25 -12.31 7.85
N GLU A 316 5.58 -12.24 7.91
CA GLU A 316 6.40 -12.99 8.86
C GLU A 316 6.18 -12.47 10.29
N ALA A 317 6.07 -11.15 10.48
CA ALA A 317 5.77 -10.55 11.77
C ALA A 317 4.39 -11.00 12.28
N SER A 318 3.35 -10.98 11.43
CA SER A 318 2.01 -11.44 11.81
C SER A 318 1.99 -12.94 12.17
N ALA A 319 2.73 -13.78 11.45
CA ALA A 319 2.86 -15.21 11.78
C ALA A 319 3.60 -15.42 13.12
N THR A 320 4.69 -14.67 13.36
CA THR A 320 5.46 -14.75 14.60
C THR A 320 4.66 -14.24 15.79
N GLU A 321 3.93 -13.15 15.61
CA GLU A 321 3.08 -12.54 16.63
C GLU A 321 1.99 -13.51 17.10
N ALA A 322 1.34 -14.23 16.17
CA ALA A 322 0.39 -15.28 16.51
C ALA A 322 1.02 -16.36 17.41
N THR A 323 2.23 -16.85 17.11
CA THR A 323 2.90 -17.87 17.94
C THR A 323 3.36 -17.38 19.31
N GLN A 324 3.63 -16.07 19.47
CA GLN A 324 4.09 -15.51 20.73
C GLN A 324 2.95 -15.19 21.69
N LEU A 325 1.80 -14.79 21.14
CA LEU A 325 0.68 -14.28 21.92
C LEU A 325 -0.43 -15.31 22.10
N LEU A 326 -0.47 -16.34 21.26
CA LEU A 326 -1.43 -17.45 21.34
C LEU A 326 -0.77 -18.70 21.93
N ASP A 327 -1.51 -19.40 22.77
CA ASP A 327 -1.30 -20.77 23.21
C ASP A 327 -2.13 -21.71 22.33
N ALA A 328 -1.72 -21.84 21.07
CA ALA A 328 -2.40 -22.67 20.09
C ALA A 328 -1.38 -23.47 19.26
N ASP A 329 -1.67 -24.75 19.04
CA ASP A 329 -0.86 -25.63 18.18
C ASP A 329 -1.07 -25.33 16.69
N LEU A 330 -2.24 -24.80 16.32
CA LEU A 330 -2.61 -24.45 14.96
C LEU A 330 -3.51 -23.21 14.95
N VAL A 331 -3.21 -22.28 14.05
CA VAL A 331 -4.08 -21.12 13.75
C VAL A 331 -4.50 -21.24 12.28
N ALA A 332 -5.81 -21.28 12.05
CA ALA A 332 -6.40 -21.33 10.73
C ALA A 332 -7.25 -20.08 10.50
N GLN A 333 -7.23 -19.56 9.26
CA GLN A 333 -8.04 -18.41 8.85
C GLN A 333 -8.78 -18.76 7.55
N GLY A 334 -10.04 -18.39 7.47
CA GLY A 334 -10.90 -18.66 6.32
C GLY A 334 -12.27 -18.02 6.51
N GLU A 335 -12.91 -17.64 5.40
CA GLU A 335 -14.21 -16.98 5.38
C GLU A 335 -15.37 -17.96 5.70
N ASP A 336 -15.21 -19.24 5.34
CA ASP A 336 -16.21 -20.31 5.50
C ASP A 336 -15.66 -21.49 6.33
N LEU A 337 -15.11 -21.22 7.51
CA LEU A 337 -14.73 -22.29 8.44
C LEU A 337 -15.97 -22.83 9.16
N ASP A 338 -16.33 -24.08 8.86
CA ASP A 338 -17.41 -24.77 9.57
C ASP A 338 -16.95 -25.19 10.97
N LEU A 339 -17.41 -24.43 11.97
CA LEU A 339 -17.07 -24.63 13.38
C LEU A 339 -17.55 -25.99 13.90
N GLU A 340 -18.70 -26.48 13.45
CA GLU A 340 -19.21 -27.79 13.87
C GLU A 340 -18.35 -28.92 13.29
N ALA A 341 -17.89 -28.77 12.05
CA ALA A 341 -16.96 -29.72 11.46
C ALA A 341 -15.60 -29.71 12.16
N VAL A 342 -15.11 -28.54 12.60
CA VAL A 342 -13.86 -28.43 13.35
C VAL A 342 -13.98 -29.13 14.71
N ASP A 343 -15.03 -28.87 15.48
CA ASP A 343 -15.26 -29.51 16.77
C ASP A 343 -15.46 -31.04 16.65
N ALA A 344 -15.90 -31.52 15.49
CA ALA A 344 -16.08 -32.94 15.20
C ALA A 344 -14.77 -33.67 14.80
N ILE A 345 -13.64 -32.98 14.66
CA ILE A 345 -12.36 -33.61 14.32
C ILE A 345 -11.79 -34.31 15.57
N ASP A 346 -11.66 -35.63 15.50
CA ASP A 346 -11.00 -36.43 16.53
C ASP A 346 -9.56 -35.93 16.79
N GLY A 347 -9.28 -35.50 18.02
CA GLY A 347 -7.96 -35.05 18.45
C GLY A 347 -7.85 -33.55 18.79
N ILE A 348 -8.90 -32.75 18.55
CA ILE A 348 -8.94 -31.35 18.97
C ILE A 348 -9.39 -31.26 20.43
N ALA A 349 -8.54 -30.69 21.30
CA ALA A 349 -8.84 -30.55 22.73
C ALA A 349 -9.68 -29.29 23.03
N LEU A 350 -9.47 -28.22 22.28
CA LEU A 350 -10.17 -26.94 22.42
C LEU A 350 -10.13 -26.22 21.06
N ALA A 351 -11.29 -25.76 20.58
CA ALA A 351 -11.39 -24.82 19.47
C ALA A 351 -11.82 -23.45 20.02
N ALA A 352 -11.12 -22.39 19.61
CA ALA A 352 -11.43 -21.01 19.99
C ALA A 352 -11.80 -20.22 18.73
N PRO A 353 -13.07 -20.26 18.29
CA PRO A 353 -13.49 -19.51 17.12
C PRO A 353 -13.53 -18.01 17.40
N GLU A 354 -12.96 -17.24 16.48
CA GLU A 354 -13.02 -15.78 16.49
C GLU A 354 -13.73 -15.30 15.23
N THR A 355 -14.85 -14.60 15.40
CA THR A 355 -15.65 -14.11 14.28
C THR A 355 -15.65 -12.60 14.26
N VAL A 356 -15.19 -11.99 13.17
CA VAL A 356 -15.24 -10.53 13.02
C VAL A 356 -16.67 -10.13 12.64
N VAL A 357 -17.33 -9.37 13.51
CA VAL A 357 -18.67 -8.83 13.30
C VAL A 357 -18.57 -7.32 13.07
N PRO A 358 -19.01 -6.81 11.90
CA PRO A 358 -19.14 -5.38 11.68
C PRO A 358 -20.38 -4.87 12.43
N LEU A 359 -20.16 -4.04 13.46
CA LEU A 359 -21.23 -3.49 14.31
C LEU A 359 -21.03 -1.98 14.54
N ALA A 360 -22.13 -1.22 14.46
CA ALA A 360 -22.15 0.18 14.87
C ALA A 360 -22.03 0.30 16.40
N ILE A 361 -20.90 0.79 16.89
CA ILE A 361 -20.69 1.02 18.33
C ILE A 361 -21.05 2.47 18.67
N ARG A 362 -21.97 2.67 19.61
CA ARG A 362 -22.23 3.99 20.20
C ARG A 362 -21.62 4.06 21.59
N LEU A 363 -20.62 4.91 21.72
CA LEU A 363 -19.91 5.14 22.98
C LEU A 363 -20.52 6.36 23.67
N THR A 364 -20.98 6.21 24.91
CA THR A 364 -21.53 7.32 25.70
C THR A 364 -20.64 7.58 26.92
N SER A 365 -20.09 8.80 27.06
CA SER A 365 -19.34 9.21 28.25
C SER A 365 -19.71 10.63 28.66
N GLY A 366 -20.08 10.82 29.92
CA GLY A 366 -20.46 12.13 30.46
C GLY A 366 -21.60 12.84 29.71
N GLY A 367 -22.52 12.07 29.09
CA GLY A 367 -23.64 12.60 28.31
C GLY A 367 -23.33 12.93 26.84
N MET A 368 -22.09 12.76 26.38
CA MET A 368 -21.72 12.85 24.97
C MET A 368 -21.73 11.46 24.32
N THR A 369 -22.43 11.34 23.19
CA THR A 369 -22.47 10.14 22.35
C THR A 369 -21.53 10.30 21.17
N THR A 370 -20.62 9.35 20.99
CA THR A 370 -19.72 9.27 19.84
C THR A 370 -20.00 7.97 19.10
N ASN A 371 -20.29 8.05 17.80
CA ASN A 371 -20.38 6.88 16.94
C ASN A 371 -18.95 6.45 16.58
N GLY A 372 -18.56 5.23 16.97
CA GLY A 372 -17.27 4.66 16.63
C GLY A 372 -17.39 3.73 15.41
N PRO A 373 -16.53 3.87 14.38
CA PRO A 373 -16.32 2.80 13.43
C PRO A 373 -15.56 1.68 14.17
N GLY A 374 -16.27 0.63 14.56
CA GLY A 374 -15.69 -0.48 15.32
C GLY A 374 -15.99 -1.79 14.63
N THR A 375 -14.95 -2.53 14.27
CA THR A 375 -15.11 -3.98 14.15
C THR A 375 -15.16 -4.54 15.56
N VAL A 376 -16.02 -5.54 15.78
CA VAL A 376 -16.03 -6.28 17.04
C VAL A 376 -15.68 -7.72 16.71
N VAL A 377 -14.71 -8.29 17.41
CA VAL A 377 -14.43 -9.71 17.29
C VAL A 377 -15.26 -10.43 18.34
N ALA A 378 -16.20 -11.26 17.90
CA ALA A 378 -16.98 -12.14 18.76
C ALA A 378 -16.16 -13.39 19.09
N VAL A 379 -15.96 -13.65 20.39
CA VAL A 379 -15.19 -14.81 20.89
C VAL A 379 -15.94 -15.53 22.01
N ASP A 380 -15.58 -16.80 22.24
CA ASP A 380 -15.96 -17.52 23.45
C ASP A 380 -15.02 -17.12 24.61
N PRO A 381 -15.51 -16.55 25.72
CA PRO A 381 -14.68 -16.13 26.84
C PRO A 381 -13.77 -17.20 27.44
N GLU A 382 -14.27 -18.44 27.56
CA GLU A 382 -13.51 -19.53 28.19
C GLU A 382 -12.39 -20.00 27.26
N ALA A 383 -12.71 -20.16 25.97
CA ALA A 383 -11.73 -20.54 24.97
C ALA A 383 -10.68 -19.43 24.77
N PHE A 384 -11.11 -18.17 24.78
CA PHE A 384 -10.24 -17.00 24.65
C PHE A 384 -9.24 -16.88 25.81
N GLY A 385 -9.70 -17.05 27.06
CA GLY A 385 -8.82 -17.04 28.23
C GLY A 385 -7.82 -18.19 28.27
N ALA A 386 -8.14 -19.33 27.64
CA ALA A 386 -7.25 -20.47 27.53
C ALA A 386 -6.21 -20.33 26.40
N THR A 387 -6.56 -19.66 25.30
CA THR A 387 -5.69 -19.54 24.12
C THR A 387 -4.87 -18.26 24.08
N HIS A 388 -5.20 -17.21 24.84
CA HIS A 388 -4.47 -15.94 24.76
C HIS A 388 -3.60 -15.69 25.99
N ARG A 389 -2.30 -15.47 25.75
CA ARG A 389 -1.28 -15.31 26.79
C ARG A 389 -1.04 -13.86 27.23
N GLN A 390 -1.68 -12.89 26.59
CA GLN A 390 -1.48 -11.48 26.89
C GLN A 390 -2.14 -11.08 28.21
N ARG A 391 -1.48 -10.20 28.96
CA ARG A 391 -2.06 -9.57 30.15
C ARG A 391 -2.58 -8.16 29.82
N PRO A 392 -3.74 -7.77 30.35
CA PRO A 392 -4.27 -6.41 30.18
C PRO A 392 -3.44 -5.38 30.94
N ASP A 393 -3.47 -4.15 30.43
CA ASP A 393 -2.89 -2.97 31.07
C ASP A 393 -3.79 -2.49 32.23
N SER A 394 -5.11 -2.67 32.09
CA SER A 394 -6.11 -2.40 33.14
C SER A 394 -7.31 -3.34 33.06
N GLY A 395 -7.86 -3.73 34.21
CA GLY A 395 -8.90 -4.76 34.30
C GLY A 395 -8.33 -6.18 34.36
N ASP A 396 -9.20 -7.19 34.29
CA ASP A 396 -8.81 -8.60 34.29
C ASP A 396 -9.61 -9.35 33.21
N VAL A 397 -8.92 -10.13 32.37
CA VAL A 397 -9.57 -10.98 31.35
C VAL A 397 -10.39 -12.08 32.01
N ALA A 398 -10.09 -12.46 33.26
CA ALA A 398 -10.95 -13.38 34.02
C ALA A 398 -12.34 -12.79 34.33
N GLU A 399 -12.51 -11.47 34.29
CA GLU A 399 -13.81 -10.80 34.44
C GLU A 399 -14.57 -10.67 33.11
N PHE A 400 -14.01 -11.17 32.00
CA PHE A 400 -14.66 -11.22 30.70
C PHE A 400 -15.80 -12.26 30.71
N GLY A 401 -16.97 -11.80 31.12
CA GLY A 401 -18.22 -12.59 31.13
C GLY A 401 -19.09 -12.33 29.90
N PRO A 402 -20.29 -12.96 29.80
CA PRO A 402 -21.15 -12.94 28.62
C PRO A 402 -21.64 -11.56 28.16
N ASP A 403 -21.52 -10.50 28.97
CA ASP A 403 -21.88 -9.12 28.63
C ASP A 403 -20.65 -8.16 28.69
N GLY A 404 -19.45 -8.73 28.59
CA GLY A 404 -18.18 -8.00 28.65
C GLY A 404 -17.64 -7.60 27.27
N VAL A 405 -16.88 -6.50 27.25
CA VAL A 405 -16.05 -6.07 26.10
C VAL A 405 -14.63 -5.85 26.58
N VAL A 406 -13.67 -6.31 25.77
CA VAL A 406 -12.24 -6.02 25.92
C VAL A 406 -11.83 -5.02 24.86
N PHE A 407 -11.20 -3.92 25.27
CA PHE A 407 -10.70 -2.90 24.36
C PHE A 407 -9.24 -3.16 23.95
N GLY A 408 -9.01 -3.25 22.64
CA GLY A 408 -7.67 -3.21 22.05
C GLY A 408 -7.11 -1.78 21.95
N PRO A 409 -5.80 -1.62 21.76
CA PRO A 409 -5.14 -0.31 21.73
C PRO A 409 -5.47 0.57 20.51
N GLY A 410 -6.23 0.04 19.54
CA GLY A 410 -6.67 0.80 18.36
C GLY A 410 -7.65 1.92 18.71
N LEU A 411 -8.50 1.72 19.72
CA LEU A 411 -9.51 2.71 20.15
C LEU A 411 -8.92 3.86 20.99
N ASP A 412 -7.72 3.69 21.55
CA ASP A 412 -6.99 4.78 22.22
C ASP A 412 -6.50 5.86 21.23
N SER A 413 -6.39 5.53 19.93
CA SER A 413 -5.99 6.49 18.89
C SER A 413 -7.09 7.52 18.55
N THR A 414 -8.34 7.24 18.92
CA THR A 414 -9.52 8.10 18.67
C THR A 414 -9.72 9.22 19.70
N MET A 415 -8.70 9.61 20.46
CA MET A 415 -8.79 10.71 21.46
C MET A 415 -9.69 10.37 22.66
N ILE A 416 -9.86 9.08 22.93
CA ILE A 416 -10.75 8.55 23.96
C ILE A 416 -9.88 8.02 25.12
N ARG A 417 -9.69 8.84 26.15
CA ARG A 417 -8.87 8.49 27.34
C ARG A 417 -9.70 8.21 28.61
N GLY A 418 -11.02 8.14 28.48
CA GLY A 418 -11.95 7.96 29.60
C GLY A 418 -12.37 6.51 29.79
N HIS A 419 -12.62 6.11 31.04
CA HIS A 419 -13.40 4.91 31.36
C HIS A 419 -14.85 5.14 30.90
N TYR A 420 -15.48 4.12 30.33
CA TYR A 420 -16.87 4.20 29.88
C TYR A 420 -17.77 3.49 30.90
N ASP A 421 -18.75 4.23 31.42
CA ASP A 421 -19.72 3.69 32.36
C ASP A 421 -20.72 2.74 31.68
N GLU A 422 -21.01 2.96 30.38
CA GLU A 422 -21.93 2.13 29.59
C GLU A 422 -21.56 2.15 28.10
N ILE A 423 -21.49 0.97 27.48
CA ILE A 423 -21.22 0.80 26.04
C ILE A 423 -22.48 0.23 25.41
N ALA A 424 -23.11 0.98 24.50
CA ALA A 424 -24.31 0.55 23.82
C ALA A 424 -23.95 0.03 22.42
N LEU A 425 -24.17 -1.25 22.18
CA LEU A 425 -24.11 -1.86 20.87
C LEU A 425 -25.52 -2.02 20.30
N GLU A 426 -25.69 -1.70 19.02
CA GLU A 426 -26.95 -1.94 18.33
C GLU A 426 -26.79 -3.17 17.44
N VAL A 427 -27.49 -4.25 17.79
CA VAL A 427 -27.49 -5.51 17.04
C VAL A 427 -28.92 -5.74 16.57
N ASP A 428 -29.15 -5.79 15.25
CA ASP A 428 -30.49 -6.00 14.65
C ASP A 428 -31.59 -5.02 15.15
N GLY A 429 -31.20 -3.79 15.53
CA GLY A 429 -32.11 -2.76 16.04
C GLY A 429 -32.44 -2.87 17.54
N GLU A 430 -31.87 -3.83 18.25
CA GLU A 430 -31.89 -3.90 19.72
C GLU A 430 -30.59 -3.33 20.30
N THR A 431 -30.72 -2.49 21.33
CA THR A 431 -29.56 -1.93 22.05
C THR A 431 -29.15 -2.88 23.18
N VAL A 432 -27.96 -3.46 23.07
CA VAL A 432 -27.31 -4.27 24.10
C VAL A 432 -26.31 -3.40 24.83
N SER A 433 -26.43 -3.28 26.16
CA SER A 433 -25.43 -2.62 26.99
C SER A 433 -24.36 -3.62 27.43
N LEU A 434 -23.10 -3.24 27.22
CA LEU A 434 -21.93 -4.03 27.56
C LEU A 434 -21.06 -3.27 28.57
N ARG A 435 -20.31 -4.04 29.37
CA ARG A 435 -19.39 -3.52 30.37
C ARG A 435 -17.94 -3.69 29.92
N GLU A 436 -17.11 -2.69 30.17
CA GLU A 436 -15.64 -2.78 29.99
C GLU A 436 -15.07 -3.78 31.01
N ALA A 437 -14.57 -4.93 30.52
CA ALA A 437 -13.94 -5.96 31.36
C ALA A 437 -12.43 -5.75 31.50
N ALA A 438 -11.76 -5.44 30.39
CA ALA A 438 -10.32 -5.19 30.37
C ALA A 438 -9.91 -4.29 29.20
N ARG A 439 -8.74 -3.65 29.33
CA ARG A 439 -8.08 -2.86 28.29
C ARG A 439 -6.64 -3.30 28.12
N MET A 440 -6.23 -3.37 26.86
CA MET A 440 -4.93 -3.89 26.45
C MET A 440 -4.07 -2.75 25.90
N GLY A 441 -2.82 -2.62 26.38
CA GLY A 441 -1.89 -1.59 25.88
C GLY A 441 -1.13 -1.97 24.63
N ARG A 442 -1.21 -3.24 24.19
CA ARG A 442 -0.54 -3.75 22.99
C ARG A 442 -1.52 -4.41 22.03
N PRO A 443 -1.31 -4.27 20.71
CA PRO A 443 -2.21 -4.86 19.74
C PRO A 443 -2.13 -6.39 19.80
N TRP A 444 -3.21 -7.04 19.38
CA TRP A 444 -3.31 -8.49 19.31
C TRP A 444 -2.89 -8.96 17.92
N PRO A 445 -2.44 -10.21 17.77
CA PRO A 445 -2.23 -10.77 16.44
C PRO A 445 -3.56 -10.76 15.69
N GLY A 446 -3.62 -10.08 14.55
CA GLY A 446 -4.79 -10.08 13.67
C GLY A 446 -5.95 -9.16 14.06
N ALA A 447 -5.92 -8.47 15.22
CA ALA A 447 -6.99 -7.57 15.63
C ALA A 447 -6.48 -6.24 16.21
N THR A 448 -6.85 -5.14 15.55
CA THR A 448 -6.80 -3.76 16.11
C THR A 448 -8.13 -3.34 16.75
N ALA A 449 -9.07 -4.28 16.86
CA ALA A 449 -10.48 -4.06 17.11
C ALA A 449 -10.88 -4.41 18.57
N SER A 450 -12.06 -3.97 19.01
CA SER A 450 -12.64 -4.39 20.30
C SER A 450 -13.16 -5.83 20.21
N ILE A 451 -13.11 -6.57 21.32
CA ILE A 451 -13.55 -7.97 21.39
C ILE A 451 -14.79 -8.04 22.28
N SER A 452 -15.83 -8.72 21.83
CA SER A 452 -17.05 -8.98 22.60
C SER A 452 -17.36 -10.48 22.67
N THR A 453 -18.29 -10.84 23.52
CA THR A 453 -18.74 -12.22 23.72
C THR A 453 -19.69 -12.69 22.63
N ALA A 454 -19.49 -13.93 22.16
CA ALA A 454 -20.31 -14.54 21.12
C ALA A 454 -21.82 -14.64 21.45
N ARG A 455 -22.18 -14.68 22.75
CA ARG A 455 -23.58 -14.83 23.19
C ARG A 455 -24.39 -13.53 23.03
N SER A 456 -23.76 -12.36 23.05
CA SER A 456 -24.40 -11.05 22.89
C SER A 456 -24.59 -10.64 21.42
N CYS A 457 -23.81 -11.22 20.50
CA CYS A 457 -23.85 -10.92 19.06
C CYS A 457 -24.58 -11.97 18.21
N ARG A 458 -25.19 -13.01 18.80
CA ARG A 458 -25.98 -14.00 18.03
C ARG A 458 -27.32 -13.38 17.59
N PRO A 459 -27.61 -13.25 16.28
CA PRO A 459 -29.00 -13.12 15.85
C PRO A 459 -29.72 -14.39 16.30
N ARG A 460 -30.83 -14.25 17.05
CA ARG A 460 -31.69 -15.39 17.40
C ARG A 460 -32.34 -15.93 16.13
N CYS A 461 -31.63 -16.76 15.38
CA CYS A 461 -32.25 -17.62 14.40
C CYS A 461 -33.12 -18.62 15.15
N SER A 462 -34.44 -18.39 15.08
CA SER A 462 -35.46 -19.24 15.67
C SER A 462 -35.42 -20.65 15.05
N THR A 463 -34.65 -21.56 15.64
CA THR A 463 -34.85 -22.99 15.45
C THR A 463 -35.62 -23.51 16.66
N GLY A 464 -36.95 -23.64 16.47
CA GLY A 464 -37.84 -24.13 17.50
C GLY A 464 -37.53 -25.59 17.87
N ARG A 465 -37.12 -25.82 19.12
CA ARG A 465 -37.36 -27.07 19.85
C ARG A 465 -37.39 -26.80 21.37
N PRO A 466 -38.31 -27.42 22.13
CA PRO A 466 -38.49 -27.15 23.56
C PRO A 466 -37.41 -27.81 24.44
N PRO A 467 -37.22 -27.36 25.68
CA PRO A 467 -36.11 -27.77 26.54
C PRO A 467 -36.29 -29.21 27.02
N PHE A 468 -35.23 -30.01 26.87
CA PHE A 468 -35.15 -31.35 27.43
C PHE A 468 -35.04 -31.27 28.96
N SER A 469 -36.03 -31.82 29.66
CA SER A 469 -36.04 -31.98 31.11
C SER A 469 -34.99 -32.99 31.55
N SER A 470 -34.21 -32.59 32.55
CA SER A 470 -33.28 -33.42 33.32
C SER A 470 -34.01 -34.58 34.03
N SER A 471 -33.63 -35.81 33.69
CA SER A 471 -33.66 -36.90 34.68
C SER A 471 -32.45 -37.81 34.43
N TRP A 472 -31.49 -37.68 35.33
CA TRP A 472 -30.32 -38.53 35.43
C TRP A 472 -30.67 -39.66 36.41
N SER A 473 -30.48 -40.92 36.01
CA SER A 473 -30.25 -42.03 36.93
C SER A 473 -29.39 -43.09 36.24
N PRO A 474 -28.44 -43.73 36.95
CA PRO A 474 -27.25 -44.27 36.33
C PRO A 474 -27.38 -45.75 35.92
N ALA A 475 -26.59 -46.07 34.90
CA ALA A 475 -26.03 -47.35 34.48
C ALA A 475 -26.30 -48.61 35.32
N ARG A 476 -26.81 -49.64 34.63
CA ARG A 476 -26.41 -51.06 34.81
C ARG A 476 -26.17 -51.67 33.44
N THR A 477 -24.95 -52.15 33.19
CA THR A 477 -24.58 -53.13 32.16
C THR A 477 -24.48 -54.52 32.82
N PRO A 478 -24.19 -55.64 32.10
CA PRO A 478 -24.16 -55.92 30.65
C PRO A 478 -24.98 -57.19 30.26
N GLY A 479 -25.19 -57.45 28.95
CA GLY A 479 -25.66 -58.78 28.54
C GLY A 479 -26.10 -58.97 27.08
N SER A 480 -25.15 -59.39 26.24
CA SER A 480 -25.27 -60.37 25.15
C SER A 480 -26.26 -60.19 23.96
N SER A 481 -25.63 -60.24 22.77
CA SER A 481 -26.02 -60.97 21.57
C SER A 481 -27.10 -60.42 20.62
N GLY A 482 -26.76 -60.40 19.32
CA GLY A 482 -27.74 -60.50 18.24
C GLY A 482 -27.52 -59.56 17.05
N SER A 483 -26.62 -59.96 16.15
CA SER A 483 -26.73 -59.89 14.68
C SER A 483 -27.77 -58.95 14.04
N GLY A 484 -27.31 -58.07 13.12
CA GLY A 484 -28.17 -57.57 12.04
C GLY A 484 -27.78 -56.23 11.41
N SER A 485 -26.80 -56.22 10.51
CA SER A 485 -26.78 -55.27 9.37
C SER A 485 -27.71 -55.82 8.25
N PRO A 486 -28.13 -55.08 7.20
CA PRO A 486 -27.58 -53.81 6.71
C PRO A 486 -28.62 -52.80 6.11
N ARG A 487 -28.08 -51.72 5.52
CA ARG A 487 -28.61 -50.81 4.46
C ARG A 487 -29.22 -49.48 4.94
N ARG A 488 -28.62 -48.33 4.61
CA ARG A 488 -28.49 -47.60 3.30
C ARG A 488 -29.72 -46.74 3.00
N GLU A 489 -29.60 -45.45 3.30
CA GLU A 489 -30.24 -44.30 2.62
C GLU A 489 -29.51 -43.06 3.12
N ARG A 490 -28.46 -42.55 2.46
CA ARG A 490 -28.52 -41.54 1.39
C ARG A 490 -29.70 -40.57 1.54
N ARG A 491 -29.46 -39.45 2.22
CA ARG A 491 -29.99 -38.14 1.78
C ARG A 491 -28.91 -37.08 1.95
N THR A 492 -28.49 -36.60 0.79
CA THR A 492 -27.90 -35.29 0.52
C THR A 492 -28.77 -34.17 1.07
N CYS A 493 -28.17 -33.27 1.84
CA CYS A 493 -28.14 -31.82 1.63
C CYS A 493 -26.92 -31.30 2.38
#